data_AF-A0AA35SKC9-F1
#
_entry.id   AF-A0AA35SKC9-F1
#
_cell.length_a   1.000
_cell.length_b   1.000
_cell.length_c   1.000
_cell.angle_alpha   90.00
_cell.angle_beta   90.00
_cell.angle_gamma   90.00
#
_symmetry.space_group_name_H-M   'P 1'
#
loop_
_entity.id
_entity.type
_entity.pdbx_description
1 polymer ?
#
loop_
_entity_poly.entity_id
_entity_poly.type
_entity_poly.pdbx_seq_one_letter_code
_entity_poly.pdbx_strand_id
1 'polypeptide(L)'
;MANLRIGLAEMENKEAQLDAQISQFRQQLRRVPRQAMYGQASLDTSLAAMGEIEERLVDAEAVRRRLLQIKASASQELEALIVLKQVDEARTKLAGLKRSGATDDSTLTEIRQLEEFLAVQGKRAEQAITAGYEKRI
;
A
#
# COMPACT_ATOMS: atom_id res chain seq x y z
N MET A 1 4.69 13.79 -3.35
CA MET A 1 5.08 12.84 -2.28
C MET A 1 4.34 13.06 -0.96
N ALA A 2 4.28 14.27 -0.40
CA ALA A 2 3.59 14.53 0.87
C ALA A 2 2.10 14.13 0.84
N ASN A 3 1.38 14.52 -0.21
CA ASN A 3 -0.04 14.15 -0.38
C ASN A 3 -0.26 12.63 -0.46
N LEU A 4 0.65 11.88 -1.12
CA LEU A 4 0.58 10.41 -1.19
C LEU A 4 0.83 9.77 0.19
N ARG A 5 1.76 10.31 0.98
CA ARG A 5 2.02 9.83 2.34
C ARG A 5 0.84 10.07 3.27
N ILE A 6 0.25 11.27 3.20
CA ILE A 6 -0.96 11.61 3.96
C ILE A 6 -2.11 10.70 3.53
N GLY A 7 -2.33 10.54 2.22
CA GLY A 7 -3.36 9.66 1.68
C GLY A 7 -3.19 8.20 2.10
N LEU A 8 -1.95 7.68 2.15
CA LEU A 8 -1.69 6.32 2.65
C LEU A 8 -2.03 6.18 4.14
N ALA A 9 -1.71 7.17 4.96
CA ALA A 9 -2.08 7.16 6.37
C ALA A 9 -3.61 7.20 6.56
N GLU A 10 -4.33 7.96 5.74
CA GLU A 10 -5.80 7.94 5.70
C GLU A 10 -6.34 6.56 5.30
N MET A 11 -5.72 5.92 4.29
CA MET A 11 -6.10 4.57 3.86
C MET A 11 -5.84 3.53 4.96
N GLU A 12 -4.73 3.62 5.70
CA GLU A 12 -4.42 2.75 6.84
C GLU A 12 -5.46 2.90 7.97
N ASN A 13 -5.82 4.14 8.31
CA ASN A 13 -6.89 4.39 9.28
C ASN A 13 -8.22 3.81 8.82
N LYS A 14 -8.56 3.98 7.53
CA LYS A 14 -9.80 3.44 6.97
C LYS A 14 -9.81 1.91 6.94
N GLU A 15 -8.67 1.28 6.67
CA GLU A 15 -8.50 -0.17 6.70
C GLU A 15 -8.76 -0.72 8.10
N ALA A 16 -8.13 -0.13 9.13
CA ALA A 16 -8.35 -0.52 10.52
C ALA A 16 -9.82 -0.35 10.95
N GLN A 17 -10.48 0.73 10.52
CA GLN A 17 -11.90 0.94 10.76
C GLN A 17 -12.76 -0.16 10.13
N LEU A 18 -12.50 -0.52 8.87
CA LEU A 18 -13.25 -1.56 8.16
C LEU A 18 -13.01 -2.94 8.79
N ASP A 19 -11.78 -3.24 9.22
CA ASP A 19 -11.45 -4.50 9.91
C ASP A 19 -12.20 -4.64 11.23
N ALA A 20 -12.27 -3.57 12.02
CA ALA A 20 -13.06 -3.55 13.24
C ALA A 20 -14.56 -3.77 12.95
N GLN A 21 -15.10 -3.10 11.94
CA GLN A 21 -16.50 -3.21 11.54
C GLN A 21 -16.85 -4.63 11.04
N ILE A 22 -16.01 -5.22 10.19
CA ILE A 22 -16.17 -6.60 9.70
C ILE A 22 -16.13 -7.59 10.86
N SER A 23 -15.20 -7.43 11.79
CA SER A 23 -15.11 -8.27 12.98
C SER A 23 -16.38 -8.19 13.84
N GLN A 24 -16.91 -6.97 14.01
CA GLN A 24 -18.16 -6.73 14.75
C GLN A 24 -19.35 -7.43 14.07
N PHE A 25 -19.53 -7.29 12.76
CA PHE A 25 -20.63 -7.95 12.03
C PHE A 25 -20.54 -9.47 12.12
N ARG A 26 -19.34 -10.03 11.94
CA ARG A 26 -19.12 -11.48 12.12
C ARG A 26 -19.44 -11.95 13.53
N GLN A 27 -19.13 -11.14 14.55
CA GLN A 27 -19.47 -11.47 15.93
C GLN A 27 -20.98 -11.37 16.19
N GLN A 28 -21.66 -10.38 15.61
CA GLN A 28 -23.12 -10.23 15.69
C GLN A 28 -23.82 -11.45 15.06
N LEU A 29 -23.43 -11.83 13.84
CA LEU A 29 -23.97 -13.02 13.16
C LEU A 29 -23.83 -14.28 13.99
N ARG A 30 -22.68 -14.49 14.65
CA ARG A 30 -22.47 -15.65 15.54
C ARG A 30 -23.41 -15.67 16.75
N ARG A 31 -23.95 -14.52 17.16
CA ARG A 31 -24.81 -14.40 18.35
C ARG A 31 -26.30 -14.57 18.02
N VAL A 32 -26.74 -14.22 16.80
CA VAL A 32 -28.17 -14.27 16.43
C VAL A 32 -28.81 -15.65 16.59
N PRO A 33 -28.17 -16.77 16.19
CA PRO A 33 -28.77 -18.10 16.38
C PRO A 33 -29.10 -18.42 17.84
N ARG A 34 -28.24 -18.01 18.79
CA ARG A 34 -28.51 -18.20 20.23
C ARG A 34 -29.71 -17.36 20.69
N GLN A 35 -29.90 -16.16 20.12
CA GLN A 35 -31.05 -15.31 20.42
C GLN A 35 -32.35 -15.90 19.85
N ALA A 36 -32.30 -16.52 18.67
CA ALA A 36 -33.45 -17.22 18.09
C ALA A 36 -33.86 -18.47 18.90
N MET A 37 -32.87 -19.20 19.44
CA MET A 37 -33.10 -20.44 20.19
C MET A 37 -33.50 -20.21 21.66
N TYR A 38 -32.93 -19.20 22.31
CA TYR A 38 -33.02 -19.02 23.76
C TYR A 38 -33.51 -17.62 24.18
N GLY A 39 -33.75 -16.72 23.23
CA GLY A 39 -34.10 -15.32 23.48
C GLY A 39 -35.57 -14.99 23.25
N GLN A 40 -35.89 -13.70 23.42
CA GLN A 40 -37.25 -13.14 23.26
C GLN A 40 -37.62 -12.80 21.80
N ALA A 41 -36.69 -12.90 20.85
CA ALA A 41 -36.93 -12.56 19.46
C ALA A 41 -37.52 -13.76 18.70
N SER A 42 -38.51 -13.52 17.83
CA SER A 42 -39.05 -14.57 16.98
C SER A 42 -38.00 -15.05 15.96
N LEU A 43 -38.23 -16.23 15.38
CA LEU A 43 -37.41 -16.75 14.29
C LEU A 43 -37.36 -15.76 13.12
N ASP A 44 -38.50 -15.20 12.72
CA ASP A 44 -38.59 -14.25 11.60
C ASP A 44 -37.78 -12.98 11.88
N THR A 45 -37.87 -12.42 13.09
CA THR A 45 -37.06 -11.27 13.50
C THR A 45 -35.57 -11.60 13.47
N SER A 46 -35.20 -12.80 13.91
CA SER A 46 -33.81 -13.25 13.93
C SER A 46 -33.26 -13.45 12.50
N LEU A 47 -34.03 -14.06 11.61
CA LEU A 47 -33.66 -14.24 10.20
C LEU A 47 -33.54 -12.91 9.46
N ALA A 48 -34.47 -11.97 9.69
CA ALA A 48 -34.40 -10.63 9.14
C ALA A 48 -33.13 -9.89 9.61
N ALA A 49 -32.82 -9.95 10.91
CA ALA A 49 -31.60 -9.37 11.46
C ALA A 49 -30.33 -10.01 10.89
N MET A 50 -30.31 -11.34 10.68
CA MET A 50 -29.18 -12.01 10.02
C MET A 50 -28.97 -11.50 8.60
N GLY A 51 -30.04 -11.40 7.81
CA GLY A 51 -29.96 -10.91 6.44
C GLY A 51 -29.40 -9.48 6.35
N GLU A 52 -29.85 -8.59 7.23
CA GLU A 52 -29.31 -7.21 7.29
C GLU A 52 -27.81 -7.19 7.65
N ILE A 53 -27.40 -7.98 8.65
CA ILE A 53 -25.98 -8.02 9.06
C ILE A 53 -25.13 -8.62 7.94
N GLU A 54 -25.62 -9.64 7.23
CA GLU A 54 -24.93 -10.26 6.09
C GLU A 54 -24.74 -9.27 4.94
N GLU A 55 -25.79 -8.53 4.56
CA GLU A 55 -25.71 -7.50 3.52
C GLU A 55 -24.65 -6.45 3.87
N ARG A 56 -24.70 -5.93 5.10
CA ARG A 56 -23.74 -4.93 5.59
C ARG A 56 -22.32 -5.48 5.69
N LEU A 57 -22.15 -6.77 5.99
CA LEU A 57 -20.86 -7.45 6.01
C LEU A 57 -20.28 -7.57 4.59
N VAL A 58 -21.09 -8.01 3.62
CA VAL A 58 -20.68 -8.12 2.21
C VAL A 58 -20.23 -6.76 1.68
N ASP A 59 -20.99 -5.71 1.97
CA ASP A 59 -20.64 -4.35 1.57
C ASP A 59 -19.31 -3.88 2.19
N ALA A 60 -19.14 -4.09 3.50
CA ALA A 60 -17.91 -3.72 4.20
C ALA A 60 -16.68 -4.47 3.64
N GLU A 61 -16.81 -5.76 3.35
CA GLU A 61 -15.76 -6.57 2.74
C GLU A 61 -15.43 -6.11 1.32
N ALA A 62 -16.44 -5.72 0.52
CA ALA A 62 -16.25 -5.19 -0.82
C ALA A 62 -15.52 -3.84 -0.80
N VAL A 63 -15.91 -2.93 0.10
CA VAL A 63 -15.22 -1.65 0.29
C VAL A 63 -13.78 -1.86 0.72
N ARG A 64 -13.53 -2.77 1.67
CA ARG A 64 -12.17 -3.11 2.11
C ARG A 64 -11.31 -3.62 0.97
N ARG A 65 -11.85 -4.50 0.12
CA ARG A 65 -11.12 -5.02 -1.06
C ARG A 65 -10.72 -3.90 -2.01
N ARG A 66 -11.62 -2.97 -2.31
CA ARG A 66 -11.36 -1.81 -3.16
C ARG A 66 -10.30 -0.89 -2.54
N LEU A 67 -10.40 -0.63 -1.23
CA LEU A 67 -9.42 0.16 -0.49
C LEU A 67 -8.02 -0.44 -0.60
N LEU A 68 -7.88 -1.76 -0.41
CA LEU A 68 -6.57 -2.43 -0.52
C LEU A 68 -5.97 -2.34 -1.91
N GLN A 69 -6.79 -2.40 -2.97
CA GLN A 69 -6.32 -2.20 -4.34
C GLN A 69 -5.77 -0.78 -4.53
N ILE A 70 -6.48 0.24 -4.03
CA ILE A 70 -6.04 1.63 -4.11
C ILE A 70 -4.75 1.84 -3.29
N LYS A 71 -4.70 1.30 -2.07
CA LYS A 71 -3.53 1.39 -1.18
C LYS A 71 -2.29 0.75 -1.81
N ALA A 72 -2.45 -0.40 -2.46
CA ALA A 72 -1.36 -1.07 -3.18
C ALA A 72 -0.80 -0.17 -4.30
N SER A 73 -1.67 0.41 -5.14
CA SER A 73 -1.26 1.33 -6.21
C SER A 73 -0.56 2.57 -5.66
N ALA A 74 -1.13 3.20 -4.62
CA ALA A 74 -0.53 4.38 -3.98
C ALA A 74 0.83 4.09 -3.34
N SER A 75 1.01 2.90 -2.77
CA SER A 75 2.28 2.46 -2.18
C SER A 75 3.36 2.28 -3.25
N GLN A 76 3.00 1.63 -4.37
CA GLN A 76 3.90 1.46 -5.53
C GLN A 76 4.33 2.80 -6.12
N GLU A 77 3.38 3.73 -6.27
CA GLU A 77 3.68 5.07 -6.78
C GLU A 77 4.60 5.85 -5.83
N LEU A 78 4.36 5.79 -4.52
CA LEU A 78 5.24 6.42 -3.54
C LEU A 78 6.65 5.84 -3.57
N GLU A 79 6.79 4.51 -3.70
CA GLU A 79 8.09 3.84 -3.83
C GLU A 79 8.83 4.31 -5.09
N ALA A 80 8.15 4.34 -6.23
CA ALA A 80 8.73 4.83 -7.49
C ALA A 80 9.23 6.28 -7.37
N LEU A 81 8.45 7.14 -6.73
CA LEU A 81 8.83 8.52 -6.48
C LEU A 81 10.05 8.65 -5.55
N ILE A 82 10.14 7.82 -4.51
CA ILE A 82 11.30 7.80 -3.61
C ILE A 82 12.56 7.39 -4.36
N VAL A 83 12.50 6.35 -5.18
CA VAL A 83 13.64 5.90 -6.00
C VAL A 83 14.08 6.99 -6.96
N LEU A 84 13.14 7.66 -7.64
CA LEU A 84 13.44 8.77 -8.55
C LEU A 84 14.22 9.88 -7.83
N LYS A 85 13.74 10.28 -6.64
CA LYS A 85 14.42 11.30 -5.83
C LYS A 85 15.84 10.87 -5.43
N GLN A 86 16.04 9.62 -5.02
CA GLN A 86 17.37 9.11 -4.66
C GLN A 86 18.34 9.12 -5.85
N VAL A 87 17.85 8.80 -7.05
CA VAL A 87 18.64 8.88 -8.29
C VAL A 87 19.02 10.32 -8.61
N ASP A 88 18.10 11.27 -8.49
CA ASP A 88 18.36 12.69 -8.74
C ASP A 88 19.37 13.28 -7.73
N GLU A 89 19.25 12.91 -6.45
CA GLU A 89 20.21 13.28 -5.40
C GLU A 89 21.60 12.69 -5.67
N ALA A 90 21.68 11.41 -6.04
CA ALA A 90 22.93 10.75 -6.39
C ALA A 90 23.61 11.38 -7.60
N ARG A 91 22.84 11.72 -8.65
CA ARG A 91 23.36 12.43 -9.84
C ARG A 91 23.87 13.83 -9.49
N THR A 92 23.12 14.57 -8.67
CA THR A 92 23.50 15.91 -8.24
C THR A 92 24.79 15.88 -7.43
N LYS A 93 24.91 14.94 -6.49
CA LYS A 93 26.10 14.74 -5.67
C LYS A 93 27.31 14.31 -6.51
N LEU A 94 27.14 13.33 -7.40
CA LEU A 94 28.18 12.87 -8.33
C LEU A 94 28.69 14.02 -9.21
N ALA A 95 27.79 14.82 -9.77
CA ALA A 95 28.17 15.97 -10.57
C ALA A 95 28.90 17.05 -9.73
N GLY A 96 28.49 17.24 -8.47
CA GLY A 96 29.19 18.10 -7.53
C GLY A 96 30.63 17.65 -7.26
N LEU A 97 30.81 16.37 -6.92
CA LEU A 97 32.13 15.75 -6.65
C LEU A 97 33.03 15.76 -7.90
N LYS A 98 32.49 15.49 -9.09
CA LYS A 98 33.26 15.57 -10.34
C LYS A 98 33.70 17.00 -10.67
N ARG A 99 32.89 18.01 -10.33
CA ARG A 99 33.23 19.43 -10.54
C ARG A 99 34.24 19.97 -9.53
N SER A 100 34.25 19.45 -8.29
CA SER A 100 35.22 19.90 -7.27
C SER A 100 36.66 19.49 -7.62
N GLY A 101 36.84 18.50 -8.51
CA GLY A 101 38.17 18.03 -8.94
C GLY A 101 38.99 17.42 -7.79
N ALA A 102 38.35 17.11 -6.67
CA ALA A 102 39.00 16.55 -5.50
C ALA A 102 39.44 15.11 -5.80
N THR A 103 40.72 14.84 -5.55
CA THR A 103 41.41 13.59 -5.90
C THR A 103 41.78 12.77 -4.66
N ASP A 104 41.26 13.16 -3.50
CA ASP A 104 41.40 12.36 -2.29
C ASP A 104 40.70 11.01 -2.46
N ASP A 105 41.33 9.97 -1.90
CA ASP A 105 40.89 8.57 -2.04
C ASP A 105 39.46 8.36 -1.51
N SER A 106 39.07 9.15 -0.50
CA SER A 106 37.70 9.20 0.02
C SER A 106 36.69 9.68 -1.04
N THR A 107 36.94 10.83 -1.68
CA THR A 107 36.06 11.33 -2.75
C THR A 107 36.01 10.39 -3.95
N LEU A 108 37.13 9.77 -4.35
CA LEU A 108 37.16 8.79 -5.43
C LEU A 108 36.33 7.53 -5.11
N THR A 109 36.39 7.07 -3.85
CA THR A 109 35.58 5.95 -3.37
C THR A 109 34.09 6.30 -3.39
N GLU A 110 33.73 7.50 -2.94
CA GLU A 110 32.34 7.97 -2.94
C GLU A 110 31.79 8.13 -4.37
N ILE A 111 32.61 8.63 -5.31
CA ILE A 111 32.26 8.69 -6.74
C ILE A 111 31.94 7.29 -7.27
N ARG A 112 32.80 6.29 -7.02
CA ARG A 112 32.56 4.90 -7.46
C ARG A 112 31.27 4.32 -6.88
N GLN A 113 31.01 4.54 -5.58
CA GLN A 113 29.80 4.07 -4.93
C GLN A 113 28.53 4.67 -5.55
N LEU A 114 28.55 5.97 -5.86
CA LEU A 114 27.44 6.65 -6.52
C LEU A 114 27.24 6.16 -7.96
N GLU A 115 28.31 5.92 -8.71
CA GLU A 115 28.24 5.37 -10.07
C GLU A 115 27.69 3.94 -10.07
N GLU A 116 28.14 3.09 -9.15
CA GLU A 116 27.63 1.74 -8.97
C GLU A 116 26.14 1.74 -8.61
N PHE A 117 25.74 2.59 -7.66
CA PHE A 117 24.34 2.78 -7.30
C PHE A 117 23.49 3.18 -8.52
N LEU A 118 23.92 4.18 -9.29
CA LEU A 118 23.20 4.64 -10.49
C LEU A 118 23.12 3.56 -11.57
N ALA A 119 24.17 2.75 -11.76
CA ALA A 119 24.17 1.63 -12.70
C ALA A 119 23.17 0.54 -12.29
N VAL A 120 23.12 0.19 -11.00
CA VAL A 120 22.15 -0.77 -10.45
C VAL A 120 20.72 -0.27 -10.64
N GLN A 121 20.45 1.00 -10.32
CA GLN A 121 19.13 1.59 -10.49
C GLN A 121 18.73 1.67 -11.97
N GLY A 122 19.66 2.00 -12.86
CA GLY A 122 19.44 1.99 -14.31
C GLY A 122 19.02 0.61 -14.82
N LYS A 123 19.73 -0.44 -14.42
CA LYS A 123 19.40 -1.83 -14.78
C LYS A 123 18.03 -2.27 -14.24
N ARG A 124 17.69 -1.87 -13.02
CA ARG A 124 16.37 -2.16 -12.43
C ARG A 124 15.24 -1.46 -13.19
N ALA A 125 15.45 -0.21 -13.60
CA ALA A 125 14.47 0.52 -14.40
C ALA A 125 14.23 -0.16 -15.76
N GLU A 126 15.29 -0.61 -16.43
CA GLU A 126 15.20 -1.37 -17.67
C GLU A 126 14.38 -2.66 -17.50
N GLN A 127 14.69 -3.46 -16.48
CA GLN A 127 13.95 -4.70 -16.17
C GLN A 127 12.48 -4.44 -15.85
N ALA A 128 12.17 -3.36 -15.12
CA ALA A 128 10.80 -2.99 -14.79
C ALA A 128 10.00 -2.58 -16.05
N ILE A 129 10.63 -1.90 -17.00
CA ILE A 129 10.03 -1.56 -18.29
C ILE A 129 9.73 -2.84 -19.08
N THR A 130 10.69 -3.76 -19.20
CA THR A 130 10.51 -5.04 -19.92
C THR A 130 9.39 -5.88 -19.31
N ALA A 131 9.37 -6.06 -17.98
CA ALA A 131 8.31 -6.80 -17.30
C ALA A 131 6.92 -6.15 -17.44
N GLY A 132 6.87 -4.82 -17.57
CA GLY A 132 5.64 -4.08 -17.84
C GLY A 132 5.10 -4.27 -19.26
N TYR A 133 5.98 -4.46 -20.25
CA TYR A 133 5.59 -4.79 -21.62
C TYR A 133 5.01 -6.21 -21.72
N GLU A 134 5.61 -7.20 -21.05
CA GLU A 134 5.13 -8.59 -21.06
C GLU A 134 3.75 -8.77 -20.42
N LYS A 135 3.40 -7.97 -19.40
CA LYS A 135 2.07 -8.01 -18.76
C LYS A 135 0.94 -7.35 -19.57
N ARG A 136 1.25 -6.65 -20.66
CA ARG A 136 0.29 -5.95 -21.52
C ARG A 136 -0.05 -6.69 -22.82
N ILE A 137 0.64 -7.80 -23.10
CA ILE A 137 0.40 -8.71 -24.23
C ILE A 137 -0.46 -9.87 -23.75
#